data_AF-A0A2V7FAG0-F1
#
_entry.id   AF-A0A2V7FAG0-F1
#
_cell.length_a   1.000
_cell.length_b   1.000
_cell.length_c   1.000
_cell.angle_alpha   90.00
_cell.angle_beta   90.00
_cell.angle_gamma   90.00
#
_symmetry.space_group_name_H-M   'P 1'
#
loop_
_entity.id
_entity.type
_entity.pdbx_description
1 polymer ?
#
loop_
_entity_poly.entity_id
_entity_poly.type
_entity_poly.pdbx_seq_one_letter_code
_entity_poly.pdbx_strand_id
1 'polypeptide(L)' 'MWQVSGRVTAVTPREFVVETGGGEAVRVDVSRLSTWTRDAVRAGDQIKLFGIPQKDNRLVANGFIQEVPARAGTSR' A
#
# COMPACT_ATOMS: atom_id res chain seq x y z
N MET A 1 13.22 -9.61 2.24
CA MET A 1 12.19 -8.57 2.52
C MET A 1 11.60 -8.15 1.19
N TRP A 2 10.29 -8.00 1.09
CA TRP A 2 9.62 -7.55 -0.13
C TRP A 2 9.03 -6.14 0.06
N GLN A 3 8.81 -5.43 -1.05
CA GLN A 3 8.15 -4.13 -1.09
C GLN A 3 7.19 -4.04 -2.28
N VAL A 4 6.07 -3.36 -2.10
CA VAL A 4 5.11 -2.98 -3.16
C VAL A 4 4.88 -1.48 -3.03
N SER A 5 5.10 -0.73 -4.11
CA SER A 5 4.81 0.71 -4.17
C SER A 5 3.86 0.95 -5.34
N GLY A 6 2.87 1.80 -5.12
CA GLY A 6 1.86 2.08 -6.12
C GLY A 6 0.64 2.81 -5.55
N ARG A 7 -0.35 2.95 -6.41
CA ARG A 7 -1.62 3.59 -6.08
C ARG A 7 -2.61 2.56 -5.54
N VAL A 8 -3.26 2.87 -4.42
CA VAL A 8 -4.33 2.04 -3.89
C VAL A 8 -5.56 2.15 -4.80
N THR A 9 -6.05 1.03 -5.32
CA THR A 9 -7.26 0.98 -6.15
C THR A 9 -8.46 0.44 -5.40
N ALA A 10 -8.26 -0.40 -4.38
CA ALA A 10 -9.31 -0.87 -3.49
C ALA A 10 -8.81 -1.11 -2.06
N VAL A 11 -9.69 -0.88 -1.08
CA VAL A 11 -9.43 -1.07 0.35
C VAL A 11 -10.50 -1.95 0.96
N THR A 12 -10.09 -2.96 1.71
CA THR A 12 -10.95 -3.78 2.57
C THR A 12 -10.32 -3.90 3.96
N PRO A 13 -11.04 -4.41 4.98
CA PRO A 13 -10.48 -4.57 6.33
C PRO A 13 -9.24 -5.50 6.42
N ARG A 14 -9.01 -6.34 5.41
CA ARG A 14 -7.94 -7.35 5.40
C ARG A 14 -6.98 -7.25 4.22
N GLU A 15 -7.35 -6.54 3.15
CA GLU A 15 -6.58 -6.49 1.92
C GLU A 15 -6.60 -5.09 1.33
N PHE A 16 -5.44 -4.64 0.84
CA PHE A 16 -5.33 -3.53 -0.10
C PHE A 16 -4.99 -4.07 -1.49
N VAL A 17 -5.61 -3.48 -2.51
CA VAL A 17 -5.24 -3.69 -3.91
C VAL A 17 -4.42 -2.49 -4.35
N VAL A 18 -3.19 -2.73 -4.80
CA VAL A 18 -2.23 -1.69 -5.20
C VAL A 18 -1.87 -1.87 -6.65
N GLU A 19 -2.13 -0.86 -7.47
CA GLU A 19 -1.65 -0.77 -8.85
C GLU A 19 -0.23 -0.23 -8.84
N THR A 20 0.71 -1.05 -9.28
CA THR A 20 2.14 -0.72 -9.35
C THR A 20 2.43 0.17 -10.57
N GLY A 21 3.60 0.81 -10.60
CA GLY A 21 4.02 1.63 -11.76
C GLY A 21 4.10 0.88 -13.09
N GLY A 22 4.12 -0.46 -13.07
CA GLY A 22 4.04 -1.30 -14.28
C GLY A 22 2.62 -1.61 -14.75
N GLY A 23 1.58 -1.09 -14.08
CA GLY A 23 0.17 -1.37 -14.36
C GLY A 23 -0.35 -2.70 -13.79
N GLU A 24 0.49 -3.44 -13.06
CA GLU A 24 0.08 -4.67 -12.38
C GLU A 24 -0.66 -4.34 -11.09
N ALA A 25 -1.83 -4.97 -10.88
CA ALA A 25 -2.58 -4.90 -9.64
C ALA A 25 -2.17 -6.03 -8.68
N VAL A 26 -1.65 -5.66 -7.52
CA VAL A 26 -1.15 -6.58 -6.49
C VAL A 26 -2.06 -6.54 -5.27
N ARG A 27 -2.47 -7.73 -4.80
CA ARG A 27 -3.23 -7.91 -3.57
C ARG A 27 -2.29 -8.09 -2.39
N VAL A 28 -2.46 -7.27 -1.36
CA VAL A 28 -1.62 -7.29 -0.16
C VAL A 28 -2.48 -7.44 1.07
N ASP A 29 -2.24 -8.50 1.85
CA ASP A 29 -2.86 -8.71 3.15
C ASP A 29 -2.31 -7.69 4.15
N VAL A 30 -3.20 -6.94 4.78
CA VAL A 30 -2.88 -5.87 5.73
C VAL A 30 -3.32 -6.18 7.15
N SER A 31 -3.67 -7.44 7.44
CA SER A 31 -4.15 -7.87 8.76
C SER A 31 -3.15 -7.60 9.90
N ARG A 32 -1.85 -7.47 9.58
CA ARG A 32 -0.79 -7.15 10.54
C ARG A 32 -0.51 -5.66 10.70
N LEU A 33 -1.14 -4.80 9.89
CA LEU A 33 -1.08 -3.36 10.10
C LEU A 33 -2.01 -2.94 11.24
N SER A 34 -1.65 -1.84 11.90
CA SER A 34 -2.52 -1.26 12.94
C SER A 34 -3.91 -0.94 12.38
N THR A 35 -4.94 -0.98 13.23
CA THR A 35 -6.30 -0.59 12.83
C THR A 35 -6.32 0.85 12.33
N TRP A 36 -5.65 1.76 13.04
CA TRP A 36 -5.53 3.16 12.62
C TRP A 36 -4.95 3.31 11.20
N THR A 37 -3.89 2.57 10.87
CA THR A 37 -3.32 2.55 9.51
C THR A 37 -4.34 2.10 8.47
N ARG A 38 -5.05 0.99 8.75
CA ARG A 38 -6.06 0.45 7.84
C ARG A 38 -7.21 1.43 7.63
N ASP A 39 -7.57 2.15 8.68
CA ASP A 39 -8.62 3.17 8.66
C ASP A 39 -8.16 4.50 8.06
N ALA A 40 -6.86 4.74 7.87
CA ALA A 40 -6.33 5.95 7.27
C ALA A 40 -6.22 5.86 5.74
N VAL A 41 -5.91 4.67 5.21
CA VAL A 41 -5.68 4.46 3.78
C VAL A 41 -6.98 4.47 2.97
N ARG A 42 -6.97 5.13 1.82
CA ARG A 42 -8.10 5.25 0.89
C ARG A 42 -7.69 4.86 -0.52
N ALA A 43 -8.67 4.48 -1.33
CA ALA A 43 -8.47 4.36 -2.77
C ALA A 43 -8.04 5.73 -3.33
N GLY A 44 -7.00 5.73 -4.17
CA GLY A 44 -6.35 6.95 -4.66
C GLY A 44 -5.02 7.27 -3.98
N ASP A 45 -4.78 6.75 -2.77
CA ASP A 45 -3.54 7.02 -2.05
C ASP A 45 -2.34 6.41 -2.76
N GLN A 46 -1.25 7.18 -2.83
CA GLN A 46 0.05 6.65 -3.19
C GLN A 46 0.72 6.10 -1.94
N ILE A 47 1.05 4.81 -1.93
CA ILE A 47 1.62 4.17 -0.75
C ILE A 47 2.79 3.26 -1.13
N LYS A 48 3.59 2.94 -0.11
CA LYS A 48 4.58 1.87 -0.14
C LYS A 48 4.31 0.91 1.03
N LEU A 49 4.08 -0.35 0.70
CA LEU A 49 3.91 -1.47 1.64
C LEU A 49 5.17 -2.32 1.64
N PHE A 50 5.49 -2.92 2.79
CA PHE A 50 6.59 -3.85 2.90
C PHE A 50 6.29 -4.95 3.93
N GLY A 51 7.02 -6.05 3.78
CA GLY A 51 6.81 -7.23 4.59
C GLY A 51 7.93 -8.26 4.51
N ILE A 52 7.77 -9.31 5.30
CA ILE A 52 8.61 -10.51 5.28
C ILE A 52 7.89 -11.56 4.43
N PRO A 53 8.58 -12.21 3.46
CA PRO A 53 8.00 -13.30 2.68
C PRO A 53 7.40 -14.37 3.61
N GLN A 54 6.16 -14.77 3.34
CA GLN A 54 5.52 -15.89 4.03
C GLN A 54 5.72 -17.19 3.25
N LYS A 55 5.64 -18.33 3.94
CA LYS A 55 5.89 -19.66 3.36
C LYS A 55 4.93 -20.04 2.23
N ASP A 56 3.80 -19.35 2.12
CA ASP A 56 2.72 -19.57 1.15
C ASP A 56 2.71 -18.52 0.03
N ASN A 57 3.82 -17.80 -0.18
CA ASN A 57 3.95 -16.70 -1.15
C ASN A 57 2.95 -15.55 -0.96
N ARG A 58 2.25 -15.47 0.18
CA ARG A 58 1.36 -14.35 0.48
C ARG A 58 2.16 -13.09 0.83
N LEU A 59 1.72 -11.97 0.27
CA LEU A 59 2.20 -10.65 0.64
C LEU A 59 1.43 -10.15 1.88
N VAL A 60 2.01 -10.35 3.06
CA VAL A 60 1.46 -9.83 4.33
C VAL A 60 2.26 -8.63 4.79
N ALA A 61 1.68 -7.43 4.67
CA ALA A 61 2.32 -6.18 5.04
C ALA A 61 2.49 -6.09 6.57
N ASN A 62 3.68 -5.73 7.01
CA ASN A 62 3.97 -5.43 8.42
C ASN A 62 4.37 -3.97 8.65
N GLY A 63 4.46 -3.17 7.59
CA GLY A 63 4.61 -1.73 7.65
C GLY A 63 4.15 -1.05 6.36
N PHE A 64 3.95 0.27 6.47
CA PHE A 64 3.47 1.12 5.38
C PHE A 64 4.10 2.51 5.45
N ILE A 65 4.15 3.19 4.30
CA ILE A 65 4.45 4.61 4.16
C ILE A 65 3.39 5.19 3.21
N GLN A 66 2.72 6.25 3.63
CA GLN A 66 1.89 7.04 2.73
C GLN A 66 2.78 8.08 2.06
N GLU A 67 2.86 8.04 0.73
CA GLU A 67 3.56 9.06 -0.03
C GLU A 67 2.63 10.26 -0.14
N VAL A 68 2.93 11.31 0.61
CA VAL A 68 2.29 12.60 0.36
C VAL A 68 2.88 13.09 -0.95
N PRO A 69 2.08 13.31 -2.02
CA PRO A 69 2.62 13.92 -3.22
C PRO A 69 3.27 15.23 -2.79
N ALA A 70 4.57 15.37 -3.06
CA ALA A 70 5.25 16.64 -2.90
C ALA A 70 4.37 17.65 -3.63
N ARG A 71 3.77 18.60 -2.88
CA ARG A 71 2.96 19.65 -3.49
C ARG A 71 3.77 20.15 -4.68
N ALA A 72 3.29 19.89 -5.90
CA ALA A 72 3.87 20.50 -7.07
C ALA A 72 3.84 21.98 -6.78
N GLY A 73 5.02 22.57 -6.58
CA GLY A 73 5.14 23.96 -6.18
C GLY A 73 4.31 24.77 -7.15
N THR A 74 3.38 25.54 -6.62
CA THR A 74 2.74 26.62 -7.37
C THR A 74 3.85 27.59 -7.73
N SER A 75 4.52 27.37 -8.87
CA SER A 75 5.31 28.41 -9.53
C SER A 75 4.30 29.46 -9.99
N ARG A 76 4.30 30.59 -9.30
CA ARG A 76 3.57 31.80 -9.69
C ARG A 76 4.53 32.73 -10.41
#